data_AF-A0A497RDZ4-F1
#
_entry.id   AF-A0A497RDZ4-F1
#
_cell.length_a   1.000
_cell.length_b   1.000
_cell.length_c   1.000
_cell.angle_alpha   90.00
_cell.angle_beta   90.00
_cell.angle_gamma   90.00
#
_symmetry.space_group_name_H-M   'P 1'
#
loop_
_entity.id
_entity.type
_entity.pdbx_description
1 polymer ?
#
loop_
_entity_poly.entity_id
_entity_poly.type
_entity_poly.pdbx_seq_one_letter_code
_entity_poly.pdbx_strand_id
1 'polypeptide(L)'
;MHLSYGEKMFYKNSYLEKMADVLQKRDVENLVKQLTDKKEIERMFRDDVEFIIQKHKGGDITYDEAKKNFNLLKAYVLTQLKLHFEKVKEMAEHFGVSYAESEIDDDLIEKVMELFVEYESKL
;
A
#
# COMPACT_ATOMS: atom_id res chain seq x y z
N MET A 1 30.08 -1.92 -23.70
CA MET A 1 29.09 -2.63 -22.87
C MET A 1 28.18 -1.59 -22.24
N HIS A 2 26.99 -1.37 -22.80
CA HIS A 2 25.94 -0.63 -22.12
C HIS A 2 25.25 -1.62 -21.17
N LEU A 3 25.45 -1.43 -19.87
CA LEU A 3 24.60 -2.03 -18.86
C LEU A 3 23.28 -1.27 -18.90
N SER A 4 22.26 -1.82 -19.57
CA SER A 4 20.90 -1.32 -19.42
C SER A 4 20.49 -1.62 -17.97
N TYR A 5 20.42 -0.57 -17.15
CA TYR A 5 19.79 -0.66 -15.84
C TYR A 5 18.42 -1.31 -16.02
N GLY A 6 18.18 -2.38 -15.27
CA GLY A 6 17.01 -3.25 -15.40
C GLY A 6 15.71 -2.45 -15.48
N GLU A 7 14.79 -2.93 -16.32
CA GLU A 7 13.44 -2.39 -16.46
C GLU A 7 12.85 -2.11 -15.08
N LYS A 8 12.37 -0.87 -14.87
CA LYS A 8 11.67 -0.48 -13.64
C LYS A 8 10.48 -1.41 -13.46
N MET A 9 10.58 -2.32 -12.49
CA MET A 9 9.48 -3.19 -12.12
C MET A 9 8.29 -2.34 -11.67
N PHE A 10 7.15 -2.49 -12.34
CA PHE A 10 5.92 -1.83 -11.94
C PHE A 10 5.44 -2.40 -10.59
N TYR A 11 5.39 -1.54 -9.56
CA TYR A 11 4.84 -1.87 -8.26
C TYR A 11 4.13 -0.63 -7.70
N LYS A 12 2.88 -0.80 -7.26
CA LYS A 12 2.05 0.28 -6.73
C LYS A 12 1.58 -0.12 -5.34
N ASN A 13 1.95 0.67 -4.34
CA ASN A 13 1.55 0.49 -2.95
C ASN A 13 1.60 1.85 -2.26
N SER A 14 0.48 2.58 -2.27
CA SER A 14 0.36 3.93 -1.74
C SER A 14 0.61 3.98 -0.23
N TYR A 15 0.26 2.93 0.52
CA TYR A 15 0.53 2.86 1.95
C TYR A 15 2.05 2.88 2.20
N LEU A 16 2.80 2.02 1.49
CA LEU A 16 4.24 1.94 1.64
C LEU A 16 4.95 3.22 1.17
N GLU A 17 4.48 3.83 0.08
CA GLU A 17 4.98 5.11 -0.42
C GLU A 17 4.82 6.22 0.65
N LYS A 18 3.62 6.36 1.23
CA LYS A 18 3.36 7.36 2.28
C LYS A 18 4.13 7.08 3.57
N MET A 19 4.32 5.81 3.94
CA MET A 19 5.18 5.45 5.06
C MET A 19 6.63 5.93 4.84
N ALA A 20 7.15 5.78 3.62
CA ALA A 20 8.48 6.28 3.28
C ALA A 20 8.57 7.81 3.41
N ASP A 21 7.51 8.55 3.07
CA ASP A 21 7.44 10.01 3.26
C ASP A 21 7.44 10.42 4.74
N VAL A 22 6.75 9.67 5.61
CA VAL A 22 6.84 9.85 7.07
C VAL A 22 8.27 9.68 7.56
N LEU A 23 8.97 8.65 7.10
CA LEU A 23 10.39 8.41 7.45
C LEU A 23 11.31 9.54 6.97
N GLN A 24 10.95 10.19 5.87
CA GLN A 24 11.65 11.37 5.34
C GLN A 24 11.23 12.69 6.02
N LYS A 25 10.40 12.63 7.08
CA LYS A 25 9.90 13.78 7.85
C LYS A 25 9.10 14.78 7.03
N ARG A 26 8.40 14.31 5.99
CA ARG A 26 7.53 15.14 5.16
C ARG A 26 6.09 14.99 5.64
N ASP A 27 5.42 16.12 5.90
CA ASP A 27 3.99 16.16 6.23
C ASP A 27 3.54 15.12 7.28
N VAL A 28 4.38 14.91 8.31
CA VAL A 28 4.26 13.79 9.26
C VAL A 28 2.88 13.74 9.90
N GLU A 29 2.35 14.89 10.33
CA GLU A 29 1.06 14.94 11.02
C GLU A 29 -0.10 14.41 10.16
N ASN A 30 -0.19 14.86 8.91
CA ASN A 30 -1.24 14.46 7.99
C ASN A 30 -1.07 13.00 7.55
N LEU A 31 0.17 12.58 7.23
CA LEU A 31 0.45 11.23 6.79
C LEU A 31 0.19 10.20 7.90
N VAL A 32 0.57 10.49 9.14
CA VAL A 32 0.29 9.61 10.28
C VAL A 32 -1.23 9.42 10.45
N LYS A 33 -2.03 10.48 10.38
CA LYS A 33 -3.50 10.36 10.48
C LYS A 33 -4.07 9.45 9.40
N GLN A 34 -3.61 9.58 8.16
CA GLN A 34 -4.05 8.72 7.05
C GLN A 34 -3.57 7.26 7.21
N LEU A 35 -2.34 7.06 7.69
CA LEU A 35 -1.72 5.74 7.82
C LEU A 35 -2.17 4.97 9.08
N THR A 36 -2.89 5.63 9.99
CA THR A 36 -3.44 5.03 11.22
C THR A 36 -4.96 4.92 11.23
N ASP A 37 -5.65 5.45 10.23
CA ASP A 37 -7.09 5.30 10.04
C ASP A 37 -7.41 4.11 9.13
N LYS A 38 -8.18 3.14 9.63
CA LYS A 38 -8.51 1.91 8.89
C LYS A 38 -9.25 2.15 7.57
N LYS A 39 -10.16 3.13 7.52
CA LYS A 39 -10.92 3.44 6.31
C LYS A 39 -10.01 4.05 5.26
N GLU A 40 -9.08 4.89 5.69
CA GLU A 40 -8.06 5.46 4.81
C GLU A 40 -7.11 4.38 4.26
N ILE A 41 -6.69 3.43 5.09
CA ILE A 41 -5.87 2.29 4.66
C ILE A 41 -6.61 1.43 3.65
N GLU A 42 -7.86 1.04 3.92
CA GLU A 42 -8.69 0.28 2.98
C GLU A 42 -8.84 1.03 1.65
N ARG A 43 -9.12 2.34 1.71
CA ARG A 43 -9.24 3.20 0.53
C ARG A 43 -7.95 3.23 -0.28
N MET A 44 -6.79 3.35 0.36
CA MET A 44 -5.50 3.34 -0.35
C MET A 44 -5.30 2.04 -1.14
N PHE A 45 -5.60 0.88 -0.54
CA PHE A 45 -5.49 -0.40 -1.23
C PHE A 45 -6.51 -0.55 -2.37
N ARG A 46 -7.73 -0.01 -2.21
CA ARG A 46 -8.75 0.08 -3.28
C ARG A 46 -8.26 0.91 -4.45
N ASP A 47 -7.78 2.11 -4.19
CA ASP A 47 -7.26 3.02 -5.21
C ASP A 47 -6.07 2.40 -5.95
N ASP A 48 -5.20 1.68 -5.23
CA ASP A 48 -4.06 0.98 -5.82
C ASP A 48 -4.49 -0.11 -6.79
N VAL A 49 -5.43 -0.99 -6.42
CA VAL A 49 -5.89 -2.05 -7.32
C VAL A 49 -6.71 -1.52 -8.49
N GLU A 50 -7.50 -0.46 -8.28
CA GLU A 50 -8.18 0.26 -9.36
C GLU A 50 -7.19 0.81 -10.38
N PHE A 51 -6.13 1.46 -9.90
CA PHE A 51 -5.08 1.99 -10.74
C PHE A 51 -4.37 0.88 -11.53
N ILE A 52 -4.04 -0.25 -10.89
CA ILE A 52 -3.40 -1.39 -11.57
C ILE A 52 -4.30 -1.92 -12.70
N ILE A 53 -5.60 -2.10 -12.45
CA ILE A 53 -6.56 -2.55 -13.46
C ILE A 53 -6.68 -1.54 -14.60
N GLN A 54 -6.75 -0.25 -14.29
CA GLN A 54 -6.81 0.81 -15.32
C GLN A 54 -5.55 0.81 -16.19
N LYS A 55 -4.36 0.65 -15.58
CA LYS A 55 -3.09 0.55 -16.31
C LYS A 55 -3.03 -0.67 -17.21
N HIS A 56 -3.52 -1.82 -16.73
CA HIS A 56 -3.59 -3.02 -17.55
C HIS A 56 -4.53 -2.84 -18.75
N LYS A 57 -5.76 -2.37 -18.50
CA LYS A 57 -6.76 -2.13 -19.56
C LYS A 57 -6.34 -1.07 -20.57
N GLY A 58 -5.55 -0.09 -20.13
CA GLY A 58 -4.95 0.92 -21.00
C GLY A 58 -3.77 0.43 -21.84
N GLY A 59 -3.26 -0.78 -21.56
CA GLY A 59 -2.06 -1.32 -22.22
C GLY A 59 -0.73 -0.75 -21.71
N ASP A 60 -0.76 0.00 -20.59
CA ASP A 60 0.44 0.59 -19.99
C ASP A 60 1.30 -0.47 -19.28
N ILE A 61 0.67 -1.56 -18.84
CA ILE A 61 1.35 -2.71 -18.20
C ILE A 61 0.78 -4.02 -18.74
N THR A 62 1.64 -5.03 -18.78
CA THR A 62 1.26 -6.40 -19.15
C THR A 62 0.41 -7.08 -18.08
N TYR A 63 -0.29 -8.15 -18.46
CA TYR A 63 -1.02 -9.00 -17.51
C TYR A 63 -0.09 -9.53 -16.41
N ASP A 64 1.12 -9.97 -16.77
CA ASP A 64 2.08 -10.53 -15.83
C ASP A 64 2.58 -9.48 -14.81
N GLU A 65 2.82 -8.24 -15.24
CA GLU A 65 3.17 -7.15 -14.35
C GLU A 65 2.03 -6.81 -13.39
N ALA A 66 0.79 -6.75 -13.89
CA ALA A 66 -0.38 -6.51 -13.06
C ALA A 66 -0.56 -7.64 -12.02
N LYS A 67 -0.54 -8.90 -12.46
CA LYS A 67 -0.64 -10.07 -11.58
C LYS A 67 0.47 -10.13 -10.55
N LYS A 68 1.70 -9.81 -10.94
CA LYS A 68 2.84 -9.72 -10.01
C LYS A 68 2.60 -8.65 -8.95
N ASN A 69 2.06 -7.48 -9.33
CA ASN A 69 1.74 -6.41 -8.39
C ASN A 69 0.67 -6.84 -7.38
N PHE A 70 -0.42 -7.48 -7.84
CA PHE A 70 -1.44 -8.08 -6.95
C PHE A 70 -0.84 -9.08 -5.96
N ASN A 71 0.03 -9.99 -6.42
CA ASN A 71 0.70 -10.95 -5.55
C ASN A 71 1.57 -10.28 -4.48
N LEU A 72 2.26 -9.20 -4.85
CA LEU A 72 3.09 -8.44 -3.91
C LEU A 72 2.25 -7.64 -2.92
N LEU A 73 1.12 -7.07 -3.34
CA LEU A 73 0.16 -6.41 -2.44
C LEU A 73 -0.42 -7.41 -1.43
N LYS A 74 -0.84 -8.59 -1.87
CA LYS A 74 -1.32 -9.67 -0.98
C LYS A 74 -0.24 -10.06 0.04
N ALA A 75 0.98 -10.31 -0.43
CA ALA A 75 2.10 -10.66 0.45
C ALA A 75 2.41 -9.53 1.45
N TYR A 76 2.36 -8.27 1.01
CA TYR A 76 2.58 -7.11 1.86
C TYR A 76 1.50 -7.00 2.95
N VAL A 77 0.23 -7.12 2.60
CA VAL A 77 -0.88 -7.02 3.56
C VAL A 77 -0.79 -8.12 4.62
N LEU A 78 -0.52 -9.35 4.20
CA LEU A 78 -0.46 -10.50 5.11
C LEU A 78 0.77 -10.50 6.03
N THR A 79 1.89 -9.92 5.59
CA THR A 79 3.17 -10.07 6.32
C THR A 79 3.76 -8.78 6.87
N GLN A 80 3.48 -7.63 6.26
CA GLN A 80 4.15 -6.36 6.58
C GLN A 80 3.20 -5.28 7.11
N LEU A 81 1.92 -5.27 6.72
CA LEU A 81 1.01 -4.15 7.05
C LEU A 81 0.94 -3.88 8.56
N LYS A 82 0.75 -4.92 9.38
CA LYS A 82 0.69 -4.77 10.84
C LYS A 82 2.00 -4.24 11.44
N LEU A 83 3.14 -4.76 10.98
CA LEU A 83 4.46 -4.32 11.42
C LEU A 83 4.70 -2.84 11.07
N HIS A 84 4.39 -2.46 9.84
CA HIS A 84 4.56 -1.10 9.36
C HIS A 84 3.60 -0.11 10.02
N PHE A 85 2.38 -0.53 10.33
CA PHE A 85 1.42 0.26 11.07
C PHE A 85 1.91 0.59 12.48
N GLU A 86 2.42 -0.40 13.22
CA GLU A 86 3.04 -0.12 14.52
C GLU A 86 4.25 0.80 14.38
N LYS A 87 5.03 0.66 13.32
CA LYS A 87 6.15 1.57 13.06
C LYS A 87 5.69 3.01 12.82
N VAL A 88 4.56 3.22 12.15
CA VAL A 88 3.98 4.56 11.97
C VAL A 88 3.56 5.15 13.31
N LYS A 89 2.97 4.35 14.22
CA LYS A 89 2.61 4.79 15.58
C LYS A 89 3.83 5.19 16.41
N GLU A 90 4.88 4.37 16.40
CA GLU A 90 6.15 4.71 17.06
C GLU A 90 6.72 6.06 16.54
N MET A 91 6.63 6.30 15.23
CA MET A 91 7.07 7.57 14.64
C MET A 91 6.18 8.73 15.05
N ALA A 92 4.88 8.52 15.15
CA ALA A 92 3.94 9.53 15.62
C ALA A 92 4.25 9.95 17.07
N GLU A 93 4.48 8.97 17.95
CA GLU A 93 4.91 9.22 19.34
C GLU A 93 6.24 9.99 19.40
N HIS A 94 7.23 9.58 18.59
CA HIS A 94 8.52 10.24 18.52
C HIS A 94 8.42 11.72 18.10
N PHE A 95 7.50 12.05 17.20
CA PHE A 95 7.28 13.42 16.73
C PHE A 95 6.18 14.18 17.51
N GLY A 96 5.58 13.59 18.54
CA GLY A 96 4.50 14.21 19.31
C GLY A 96 3.22 14.46 18.50
N VAL A 97 2.97 13.61 17.50
CA VAL A 97 1.80 13.68 16.62
C VAL A 97 0.70 12.75 17.14
N SER A 98 -0.51 13.28 17.25
CA SER A 98 -1.69 12.46 17.56
C SER A 98 -2.04 11.52 16.41
N TYR A 99 -2.41 10.28 16.72
CA TYR A 99 -2.86 9.31 15.74
C TYR A 99 -4.16 8.64 16.22
N ALA A 100 -4.86 7.97 15.32
CA ALA A 100 -6.02 7.17 15.70
C ALA A 100 -5.53 5.96 16.50
N GLU A 101 -5.97 5.81 17.75
CA GLU A 101 -5.74 4.61 18.56
C GLU A 101 -6.54 3.44 17.98
N SER A 102 -6.03 2.90 16.88
CA SER A 102 -6.52 1.71 16.22
C SER A 102 -5.38 0.71 16.05
N GLU A 103 -5.74 -0.52 15.68
CA GLU A 103 -4.79 -1.59 15.37
C GLU A 103 -5.21 -2.26 14.07
N ILE A 104 -4.27 -2.81 13.31
CA ILE A 104 -4.61 -3.70 12.20
C ILE A 104 -5.17 -5.01 12.77
N ASP A 105 -6.47 -5.22 12.57
CA ASP A 105 -7.21 -6.42 12.94
C ASP A 105 -7.43 -7.34 11.73
N ASP A 106 -7.83 -8.57 12.03
CA ASP A 106 -8.07 -9.59 11.00
C ASP A 106 -9.21 -9.18 10.06
N ASP A 107 -10.23 -8.48 10.56
CA ASP A 107 -11.35 -7.94 9.77
C ASP A 107 -10.88 -6.99 8.65
N LEU A 108 -9.92 -6.09 8.95
CA LEU A 108 -9.37 -5.20 7.93
C LEU A 108 -8.54 -5.98 6.91
N ILE A 109 -7.72 -6.94 7.37
CA ILE A 109 -6.92 -7.79 6.49
C ILE A 109 -7.83 -8.57 5.55
N GLU A 110 -8.89 -9.20 6.07
CA GLU A 110 -9.86 -9.96 5.29
C GLU A 110 -10.52 -9.08 4.22
N LYS A 111 -11.05 -7.91 4.59
CA LYS A 111 -11.66 -6.96 3.64
C LYS A 111 -10.71 -6.55 2.52
N VAL A 112 -9.46 -6.24 2.84
CA VAL A 112 -8.45 -5.86 1.83
C VAL A 112 -8.10 -7.06 0.93
N MET A 113 -8.03 -8.28 1.49
CA MET A 113 -7.78 -9.49 0.72
C MET A 113 -8.95 -9.85 -0.22
N GLU A 114 -10.19 -9.73 0.25
CA GLU A 114 -11.39 -9.91 -0.57
C GLU A 114 -11.42 -8.92 -1.74
N LEU A 115 -11.13 -7.64 -1.46
CA LEU A 115 -10.97 -6.60 -2.48
C LEU A 115 -9.92 -7.01 -3.53
N PHE A 116 -8.77 -7.52 -3.11
CA PHE A 116 -7.73 -7.95 -4.05
C PHE A 116 -8.19 -9.10 -4.94
N VAL A 117 -8.89 -10.10 -4.39
CA VAL A 117 -9.45 -11.22 -5.16
C VAL A 117 -10.52 -10.72 -6.15
N GLU A 118 -11.40 -9.83 -5.71
CA GLU A 118 -12.45 -9.24 -6.55
C GLU A 118 -11.85 -8.51 -7.76
N TYR A 119 -10.84 -7.66 -7.54
CA TYR A 119 -10.24 -6.88 -8.62
C TYR A 119 -9.32 -7.71 -9.50
N GLU A 120 -8.56 -8.65 -8.96
CA GLU A 120 -7.71 -9.54 -9.75
C GLU A 120 -8.54 -10.39 -10.73
N SER A 121 -9.78 -10.76 -10.38
CA SER A 121 -10.70 -11.45 -11.31
C SER A 121 -11.09 -10.64 -12.55
N LYS A 122 -10.80 -9.32 -12.55
CA LYS A 122 -11.08 -8.37 -13.63
C LYS A 122 -9.87 -8.08 -14.52
N LEU A 123 -8.72 -8.71 -14.27
CA LEU A 123 -7.56 -8.74 -15.17
C LEU A 123 -7.88 -9.57 -16.41
#